data_AF-A0A5C7LZZ3-F1
#
_entry.id   AF-A0A5C7LZZ3-F1
#
_cell.length_a   1.000
_cell.length_b   1.000
_cell.length_c   1.000
_cell.angle_alpha   90.00
_cell.angle_beta   90.00
_cell.angle_gamma   90.00
#
_symmetry.space_group_name_H-M   'P 1'
#
loop_
_entity.id
_entity.type
_entity.pdbx_description
1 polymer ?
#
loop_
_entity_poly.entity_id
_entity_poly.type
_entity_poly.pdbx_seq_one_letter_code
_entity_poly.pdbx_strand_id
1 'polypeptide(L)'
;MKTRSTVSWLLESSLPRKKKPLNDSPARWKAIKQKYGLTRENYYAILSEQGGACYLCLRTPEEIRKRQHLAIDHNHTTGEIRGLLCYNCNHRVLPAVREDAAYARRLVKYLTRKVKYGKVPE
;
A
#
# COMPACT_ATOMS: atom_id res chain seq x y z
N MET A 1 -36.08 0.06 -44.07
CA MET A 1 -35.22 0.96 -43.27
C MET A 1 -35.79 1.04 -41.85
N LYS A 2 -35.18 0.37 -40.88
CA LYS A 2 -35.54 0.50 -39.46
C LYS A 2 -34.43 1.30 -38.78
N THR A 3 -34.74 2.51 -38.34
CA THR A 3 -33.83 3.37 -37.60
C THR A 3 -33.54 2.72 -36.25
N ARG A 4 -32.29 2.28 -36.04
CA ARG A 4 -31.82 1.87 -34.72
C ARG A 4 -31.73 3.13 -33.85
N SER A 5 -32.66 3.25 -32.89
CA SER A 5 -32.61 4.28 -31.84
C SER A 5 -31.27 4.20 -31.11
N THR A 6 -30.45 5.24 -31.29
CA THR A 6 -29.10 5.39 -30.74
C THR A 6 -29.08 5.87 -29.29
N VAL A 7 -30.24 5.98 -28.65
CA VAL A 7 -30.38 6.67 -27.34
C VAL A 7 -30.06 5.75 -26.14
N SER A 8 -30.02 4.43 -26.32
CA SER A 8 -29.85 3.47 -25.21
C SER A 8 -28.44 3.44 -24.61
N TRP A 9 -27.39 3.65 -25.41
CA TRP A 9 -25.99 3.47 -24.98
C TRP A 9 -25.45 4.57 -24.04
N LEU A 10 -26.06 5.76 -24.06
CA LEU A 10 -25.62 6.92 -23.26
C LEU A 10 -26.15 6.89 -21.81
N LEU A 11 -27.20 6.11 -21.53
CA LEU A 11 -27.80 5.98 -20.20
C LEU A 11 -27.19 4.84 -19.37
N GLU A 12 -26.64 3.80 -19.99
CA GLU A 12 -26.00 2.68 -19.27
C GLU A 12 -24.54 2.97 -18.88
N SER A 13 -23.89 3.91 -19.57
CA SER A 13 -22.50 4.32 -19.33
C SER A 13 -22.33 5.23 -18.10
N SER A 14 -23.42 5.67 -17.47
CA SER A 14 -23.46 6.45 -16.24
C SER A 14 -23.77 5.61 -14.98
N LEU A 15 -24.00 4.29 -15.12
CA LEU A 15 -24.18 3.42 -13.96
C LEU A 15 -22.86 3.24 -13.20
N PRO A 16 -22.84 3.44 -11.86
CA PRO A 16 -21.63 3.24 -11.08
C PRO A 16 -21.13 1.81 -11.26
N ARG A 17 -19.90 1.65 -11.75
CA ARG A 17 -19.24 0.35 -11.90
C ARG A 17 -19.45 -0.49 -10.64
N LYS A 18 -20.08 -1.66 -10.79
CA LYS A 18 -20.29 -2.60 -9.68
C LYS A 18 -18.98 -2.84 -8.95
N LYS A 19 -19.05 -2.59 -7.65
CA LYS A 19 -17.93 -2.51 -6.75
C LYS A 19 -17.39 -3.93 -6.46
N LYS A 20 -16.29 -4.35 -7.09
CA LYS A 20 -15.64 -5.67 -6.82
C LYS A 20 -15.13 -5.77 -5.36
N PRO A 21 -15.26 -6.92 -4.67
CA PRO A 21 -14.79 -7.11 -3.30
C PRO A 21 -13.25 -7.19 -3.20
N LEU A 22 -12.72 -7.08 -1.98
CA LEU A 22 -11.32 -7.38 -1.68
C LEU A 22 -11.03 -8.85 -2.04
N ASN A 23 -9.93 -9.11 -2.76
CA ASN A 23 -9.57 -10.48 -3.12
C ASN A 23 -9.00 -11.21 -1.90
N ASP A 24 -9.86 -11.91 -1.16
CA ASP A 24 -9.55 -12.75 -0.01
C ASP A 24 -9.63 -14.26 -0.35
N SER A 25 -9.33 -14.61 -1.62
CA SER A 25 -9.50 -15.98 -2.12
C SER A 25 -8.50 -16.98 -1.52
N PRO A 26 -8.86 -18.28 -1.39
CA PRO A 26 -7.93 -19.33 -0.98
C PRO A 26 -6.67 -19.41 -1.84
N ALA A 27 -6.80 -19.17 -3.15
CA ALA A 27 -5.67 -19.17 -4.09
C ALA A 27 -4.63 -18.10 -3.75
N ARG A 28 -5.06 -16.91 -3.34
CA ARG A 28 -4.17 -15.84 -2.89
C ARG A 28 -3.38 -16.28 -1.65
N TRP A 29 -4.05 -16.80 -0.63
CA TRP A 29 -3.39 -17.18 0.61
C TRP A 29 -2.46 -18.38 0.44
N LYS A 30 -2.80 -19.31 -0.45
CA LYS A 30 -1.88 -20.36 -0.88
C LYS A 30 -0.60 -19.77 -1.47
N ALA A 31 -0.71 -18.81 -2.38
CA ALA A 31 0.46 -18.14 -2.98
C ALA A 31 1.28 -17.35 -1.95
N ILE A 32 0.62 -16.66 -1.01
CA ILE A 32 1.29 -15.93 0.08
C ILE A 32 2.05 -16.90 0.98
N LYS A 33 1.42 -18.00 1.40
CA LYS A 33 2.06 -19.02 2.23
C LYS A 33 3.26 -19.65 1.52
N GLN A 34 3.16 -19.91 0.21
CA GLN A 34 4.27 -20.45 -0.58
C GLN A 34 5.43 -19.47 -0.74
N LYS A 35 5.13 -18.18 -0.99
CA LYS A 35 6.16 -17.16 -1.25
C LYS A 35 6.81 -16.62 0.02
N TYR A 36 6.04 -16.45 1.09
CA TYR A 36 6.45 -15.73 2.29
C TYR A 36 6.41 -16.58 3.57
N GLY A 37 5.93 -17.83 3.50
CA GLY A 37 5.71 -18.65 4.71
C GLY A 37 4.60 -18.14 5.63
N LEU A 38 3.89 -17.07 5.25
CA LEU A 38 2.92 -16.39 6.09
C LEU A 38 1.50 -16.95 5.89
N THR A 39 0.82 -17.29 6.98
CA THR A 39 -0.60 -17.67 6.96
C THR A 39 -1.51 -16.44 6.87
N ARG A 40 -2.78 -16.67 6.56
CA ARG A 40 -3.81 -15.62 6.58
C ARG A 40 -3.96 -15.03 7.98
N GLU A 41 -3.95 -15.90 8.98
CA GLU A 41 -4.09 -15.55 10.39
C GLU A 41 -2.93 -14.66 10.85
N ASN A 42 -1.69 -15.02 10.49
CA ASN A 42 -0.50 -14.22 10.82
C ASN A 42 -0.52 -12.87 10.08
N TYR A 43 -0.98 -12.82 8.83
CA TYR A 43 -1.15 -11.55 8.12
C TYR A 43 -2.10 -10.61 8.86
N TYR A 44 -3.26 -11.10 9.29
CA TYR A 44 -4.23 -10.29 10.02
C TYR A 44 -3.77 -9.96 11.44
N ALA A 45 -2.97 -10.81 12.08
CA ALA A 45 -2.32 -10.49 13.36
C ALA A 45 -1.38 -9.28 13.21
N ILE A 46 -0.50 -9.29 12.19
CA ILE A 46 0.38 -8.14 11.88
C ILE A 46 -0.46 -6.90 11.54
N LEU A 47 -1.51 -7.05 10.72
CA LEU A 47 -2.38 -5.93 10.37
C LEU A 47 -3.02 -5.31 11.61
N SER A 48 -3.50 -6.15 12.54
CA SER A 48 -4.08 -5.71 13.81
C SER A 48 -3.06 -5.00 14.70
N GLU A 49 -1.86 -5.57 14.82
CA GLU A 49 -0.75 -4.97 15.59
C GLU A 49 -0.36 -3.58 15.04
N GLN A 50 -0.41 -3.39 13.73
CA GLN A 50 -0.19 -2.10 13.06
C GLN A 50 -1.41 -1.15 13.09
N GLY A 51 -2.48 -1.48 13.83
CA GLY A 51 -3.68 -0.65 13.90
C GLY A 51 -4.51 -0.61 12.62
N GLY A 52 -4.44 -1.65 11.79
CA GLY A 52 -5.20 -1.73 10.53
C GLY A 52 -4.61 -0.92 9.37
N ALA A 53 -3.40 -0.38 9.52
CA ALA A 53 -2.83 0.58 8.58
C ALA A 53 -1.43 0.21 8.09
N CYS A 54 -0.98 0.90 7.04
CA CYS A 54 0.40 0.86 6.57
C CYS A 54 1.33 1.40 7.68
N TYR A 55 2.32 0.62 8.11
CA TYR A 55 3.20 0.99 9.21
C TYR A 55 3.91 2.35 9.01
N LEU A 56 4.30 2.67 7.77
CA LEU A 56 5.07 3.89 7.48
C LEU A 56 4.21 5.16 7.34
N CYS A 57 3.04 5.08 6.69
CA CYS A 57 2.23 6.27 6.42
C CYS A 57 0.95 6.36 7.24
N LEU A 58 0.68 5.35 8.08
CA LEU A 58 -0.46 5.26 9.00
C LEU A 58 -1.83 5.37 8.34
N ARG A 59 -1.90 5.22 7.01
CA ARG A 59 -3.15 5.17 6.26
C ARG A 59 -3.64 3.74 6.13
N THR A 60 -4.95 3.57 6.29
CA THR A 60 -5.68 2.33 6.08
C THR A 60 -5.71 1.94 4.59
N PRO A 61 -5.91 0.65 4.27
CA PRO A 61 -6.23 0.19 2.93
C PRO A 61 -7.28 1.03 2.21
N GLU A 62 -8.34 1.42 2.93
CA GLU A 62 -9.48 2.19 2.41
C GLU A 62 -9.09 3.60 1.96
N GLU A 63 -8.21 4.27 2.72
CA GLU A 63 -7.70 5.62 2.42
C GLU A 63 -6.70 5.64 1.27
N ILE A 64 -5.88 4.59 1.14
CA ILE A 64 -4.85 4.51 0.09
C ILE A 64 -5.49 4.08 -1.23
N ARG A 65 -6.13 2.90 -1.21
CA ARG A 65 -6.75 2.31 -2.37
C ARG A 65 -7.75 1.25 -1.93
N LYS A 66 -9.03 1.64 -1.92
CA LYS A 66 -10.16 0.77 -1.58
C LYS A 66 -9.98 -0.63 -2.18
N ARG A 67 -10.09 -1.64 -1.31
CA ARG A 67 -10.01 -3.08 -1.62
C ARG A 67 -8.65 -3.56 -2.12
N GLN A 68 -7.58 -3.03 -1.56
CA GLN A 68 -6.27 -3.66 -1.69
C GLN A 68 -5.73 -4.03 -0.32
N HIS A 69 -5.24 -5.26 -0.22
CA HIS A 69 -4.40 -5.65 0.89
C HIS A 69 -3.11 -4.84 0.88
N LEU A 70 -2.57 -4.56 2.06
CA LEU A 70 -1.20 -4.09 2.21
C LEU A 70 -0.22 -5.19 1.75
N ALA A 71 0.91 -4.76 1.17
CA ALA A 71 2.01 -5.61 0.76
C ALA A 71 2.77 -6.13 1.99
N ILE A 72 3.25 -7.38 1.90
CA ILE A 72 4.11 -7.99 2.91
C ILE A 72 5.54 -7.53 2.64
N ASP A 73 6.10 -6.79 3.59
CA ASP A 73 7.49 -6.33 3.59
C ASP A 73 8.38 -7.31 4.38
N HIS A 74 9.59 -7.53 3.88
CA HIS A 74 10.53 -8.46 4.47
C HIS A 74 11.97 -7.96 4.29
N ASN A 75 12.85 -8.39 5.19
CA ASN A 75 14.27 -8.14 5.07
C ASN A 75 14.83 -8.96 3.89
N HIS A 76 15.44 -8.31 2.90
CA HIS A 76 15.98 -8.97 1.71
C HIS A 76 17.22 -9.83 1.98
N THR A 77 17.84 -9.74 3.16
CA THR A 77 18.99 -10.56 3.57
C THR A 77 18.56 -11.75 4.41
N THR A 78 17.69 -11.55 5.41
CA THR A 78 17.29 -12.62 6.35
C THR A 78 16.00 -13.34 5.94
N GLY A 79 15.19 -12.72 5.07
CA GLY A 79 13.85 -13.21 4.73
C GLY A 79 12.79 -12.94 5.80
N GLU A 80 13.16 -12.36 6.94
CA GLU A 80 12.24 -12.10 8.04
C GLU A 80 11.20 -11.05 7.65
N ILE A 81 9.93 -11.33 7.94
CA ILE A 81 8.84 -10.39 7.69
C ILE A 81 8.95 -9.24 8.69
N ARG A 82 8.99 -8.02 8.16
CA ARG A 82 9.05 -6.78 8.96
C ARG A 82 7.65 -6.27 9.29
N GLY A 83 6.70 -6.42 8.35
CA GLY A 83 5.35 -5.93 8.52
C GLY A 83 4.58 -5.76 7.23
N LEU A 84 3.54 -4.93 7.27
CA LEU A 84 2.67 -4.62 6.14
C LEU A 84 2.75 -3.16 5.73
N LEU A 85 3.01 -2.92 4.45
CA LEU A 85 3.15 -1.60 3.86
C LEU A 85 2.22 -1.40 2.67
N CYS A 86 1.80 -0.16 2.42
CA CYS A 86 1.11 0.15 1.17
C CYS A 86 2.09 0.10 -0.01
N TYR A 87 1.56 -0.06 -1.23
CA TYR A 87 2.40 -0.14 -2.44
C TYR A 87 3.43 0.99 -2.54
N ASN A 88 3.01 2.23 -2.30
CA ASN A 88 3.91 3.40 -2.39
C ASN A 88 5.01 3.35 -1.32
N CYS A 89 4.67 3.02 -0.08
CA CYS A 89 5.64 2.90 0.99
C CYS A 89 6.63 1.76 0.74
N ASN A 90 6.13 0.59 0.31
CA ASN A 90 6.92 -0.60 0.05
C ASN A 90 7.88 -0.44 -1.14
N HIS A 91 7.39 0.12 -2.26
CA HIS A 91 8.17 0.14 -3.51
C HIS A 91 8.86 1.47 -3.80
N ARG A 92 8.57 2.54 -3.05
CA ARG A 92 9.16 3.87 -3.29
C ARG A 92 9.82 4.46 -2.07
N VAL A 93 9.12 4.54 -0.95
CA VAL A 93 9.64 5.21 0.26
C VAL A 93 10.78 4.41 0.89
N LEU A 94 10.55 3.11 1.14
CA LEU A 94 11.53 2.26 1.78
C LEU A 94 12.80 2.06 0.92
N PRO A 95 12.69 1.82 -0.41
CA PRO A 95 13.87 1.83 -1.29
C PRO A 95 14.57 3.18 -1.39
N ALA A 96 13.86 4.31 -1.28
CA ALA A 96 14.49 5.64 -1.33
C ALA A 96 15.44 5.90 -0.15
N VAL A 97 15.19 5.27 0.99
CA VAL A 97 16.13 5.28 2.14
C VAL A 97 17.12 4.11 2.11
N ARG A 98 17.21 3.41 0.97
CA ARG A 98 18.13 2.29 0.69
C ARG A 98 18.02 1.13 1.68
N GLU A 99 16.89 1.02 2.37
CA GLU A 99 16.71 0.08 3.47
C GLU A 99 17.81 0.17 4.55
N ASP A 100 18.47 1.33 4.65
CA ASP A 100 19.60 1.57 5.53
C ASP A 100 19.14 2.44 6.71
N ALA A 101 19.12 1.84 7.90
CA ALA A 101 18.73 2.54 9.12
C ALA A 101 19.65 3.75 9.43
N ALA A 102 20.94 3.69 9.09
CA ALA A 102 21.84 4.83 9.25
C ALA A 102 21.49 5.97 8.29
N TYR A 103 21.13 5.65 7.04
CA TYR A 103 20.63 6.64 6.08
C TYR A 103 19.31 7.27 6.56
N ALA A 104 18.36 6.46 7.01
CA ALA A 104 17.10 6.95 7.57
C ALA A 104 17.31 7.87 8.80
N ARG A 105 18.23 7.52 9.71
CA ARG A 105 18.58 8.39 10.85
C ARG A 105 19.17 9.73 10.42
N ARG A 106 19.99 9.75 9.36
CA ARG A 106 20.52 11.01 8.78
C ARG A 106 19.41 11.84 8.17
N LEU A 107 18.43 11.22 7.50
CA LEU A 107 17.26 11.91 6.95
C LEU A 107 16.46 12.61 8.06
N VAL A 108 16.16 11.91 9.17
CA VAL A 108 15.50 12.51 10.34
C VAL A 108 16.30 13.69 10.86
N LYS A 109 17.61 13.52 11.10
CA LYS A 109 18.50 14.59 11.57
C LYS A 109 18.51 15.81 10.63
N TYR A 110 18.44 15.59 9.32
CA TYR A 110 18.39 16.66 8.33
C TYR A 110 17.06 17.43 8.38
N LEU A 111 15.92 16.71 8.42
CA LEU A 111 14.57 17.30 8.47
C LEU A 111 14.35 18.13 9.74
N THR A 112 14.93 17.72 10.86
CA THR A 112 14.79 18.42 12.14
C THR A 112 15.90 19.44 12.41
N ARG A 113 16.80 19.70 11.44
CA ARG A 113 17.94 20.58 11.65
C ARG A 113 17.50 22.04 11.69
N LYS A 114 17.89 22.75 12.76
CA LYS A 114 17.72 24.20 12.87
C LYS A 114 18.89 24.91 12.19
N VAL A 115 18.62 25.73 11.18
CA VAL A 115 19.63 26.47 10.40
C VAL A 115 19.21 27.91 10.17
N LYS A 116 20.16 28.77 9.80
CA LYS A 116 19.95 30.21 9.54
C LYS A 116 20.39 30.63 8.13
N TYR A 117 20.21 29.77 7.12
CA TYR A 117 20.66 30.05 5.75
C TYR A 117 19.72 30.97 4.95
N GLY A 118 18.52 31.24 5.47
CA GLY A 118 17.49 32.03 4.79
C GLY A 118 16.23 31.21 4.49
N LYS A 119 15.30 31.81 3.78
CA LYS A 119 14.05 31.20 3.30
C LYS A 119 13.95 31.39 1.79
N VAL A 120 13.31 30.45 1.12
CA VAL A 120 12.90 30.64 -0.28
C VAL A 120 11.85 31.77 -0.29
N PRO A 121 11.95 32.78 -1.18
CA PRO A 121 10.90 33.78 -1.36
C PRO A 121 9.56 33.11 -1.69
N GLU A 122 8.46 33.73 -1.25
CA GLU A 122 7.09 33.26 -1.53
C GLU A 122 6.77 33.21 -3.03
#